data_AF-A0A5J6LLM0-F1
#
_entry.id   AF-A0A5J6LLM0-F1
#
_cell.length_a   1.000
_cell.length_b   1.000
_cell.length_c   1.000
_cell.angle_alpha   90.00
_cell.angle_beta   90.00
_cell.angle_gamma   90.00
#
_symmetry.space_group_name_H-M   'P 1'
#
loop_
_entity.id
_entity.type
_entity.pdbx_description
1 polymer ?
#
loop_
_entity_poly.entity_id
_entity_poly.type
_entity_poly.pdbx_seq_one_letter_code
_entity_poly.pdbx_strand_id
1 'polypeptide(L)'
;MRGFSMIKRGQCFNISLNGKRPLWGYFLLVTDQGEEFIVKRNSKIPFDKYRKVYQTNHSFKDQIFSKKAPANIYSLIGVPLGLLLARTFRKILPMDLFFGKANLDLNVREGAINVFLFLFAVMITLWLVAIARYVQLKRFVKKNEAELVFVGQIKPVEYLQKTANGIEVW
;
A
#
# COMPACT_ATOMS: atom_id res chain seq x y z
N MET A 1 -24.57 25.20 5.09
CA MET A 1 -23.45 25.33 6.06
C MET A 1 -22.14 25.22 5.29
N ARG A 2 -21.39 26.33 5.15
CA ARG A 2 -20.09 26.36 4.45
C ARG A 2 -19.04 25.72 5.36
N GLY A 3 -18.66 24.47 5.08
CA GLY A 3 -17.50 23.87 5.71
C GLY A 3 -16.25 24.50 5.13
N PHE A 4 -15.59 25.38 5.89
CA PHE A 4 -14.25 25.85 5.54
C PHE A 4 -13.33 24.63 5.41
N SER A 5 -12.87 24.33 4.20
CA SER A 5 -11.75 23.42 4.01
C SER A 5 -10.50 24.09 4.58
N MET A 6 -10.12 23.75 5.80
CA MET A 6 -8.90 24.27 6.40
C MET A 6 -7.71 23.66 5.65
N ILE A 7 -7.01 24.49 4.88
CA ILE A 7 -5.76 24.09 4.22
C ILE A 7 -4.68 24.04 5.30
N LYS A 8 -4.16 22.84 5.56
CA LYS A 8 -2.98 22.65 6.42
C LYS A 8 -1.76 22.42 5.53
N ARG A 9 -0.71 23.21 5.77
CA ARG A 9 0.60 23.03 5.15
C ARG A 9 1.48 22.14 6.03
N GLY A 10 2.35 21.37 5.40
CA GLY A 10 3.19 20.40 6.08
C GLY A 10 4.02 19.55 5.13
N GLN A 11 4.85 18.68 5.71
CA GLN A 11 5.75 17.79 4.99
C GLN A 11 5.31 16.33 5.12
N CYS A 12 5.51 15.58 4.04
CA CYS A 12 5.17 14.17 3.97
C CYS A 12 6.42 13.29 4.09
N PHE A 13 6.40 12.35 5.03
CA PHE A 13 7.50 11.43 5.31
C PHE A 13 7.06 9.98 5.15
N ASN A 14 7.94 9.16 4.57
CA ASN A 14 7.78 7.71 4.69
C ASN A 14 8.10 7.30 6.12
N ILE A 15 7.32 6.38 6.68
CA ILE A 15 7.57 5.83 8.02
C ILE A 15 7.97 4.37 7.94
N SER A 16 8.75 3.89 8.92
CA SER A 16 9.12 2.50 9.06
C SER A 16 8.86 2.02 10.49
N LEU A 17 8.02 0.99 10.63
CA LEU A 17 7.70 0.42 11.94
C LEU A 17 8.87 -0.39 12.54
N ASN A 18 9.90 -0.69 11.74
CA ASN A 18 11.02 -1.54 12.15
C ASN A 18 12.40 -0.98 11.75
N GLY A 19 12.46 0.24 11.23
CA GLY A 19 13.69 0.89 10.72
C GLY A 19 14.35 0.22 9.50
N LYS A 20 13.78 -0.89 8.99
CA LYS A 20 14.36 -1.67 7.88
C LYS A 20 13.71 -1.38 6.55
N ARG A 21 12.38 -1.18 6.53
CA ARG A 21 11.61 -0.97 5.29
C ARG A 21 10.50 0.07 5.51
N PRO A 22 10.18 0.89 4.50
CA PRO A 22 9.05 1.80 4.60
C PRO A 22 7.74 1.01 4.69
N LEU A 23 6.80 1.50 5.50
CA LEU A 23 5.44 0.98 5.62
C LEU A 23 4.65 1.41 4.39
N TRP A 24 4.56 0.52 3.41
CA TRP A 24 3.78 0.82 2.21
C TRP A 24 2.30 0.91 2.56
N GLY A 25 1.58 1.82 1.90
CA GLY A 25 0.17 2.05 2.20
C GLY A 25 -0.10 3.22 3.14
N TYR A 26 0.91 3.76 3.81
CA TYR A 26 0.78 4.85 4.77
C TYR A 26 1.98 5.79 4.68
N PHE A 27 1.76 7.07 4.98
CA PHE A 27 2.82 8.05 5.17
C PHE A 27 2.46 8.98 6.34
N LEU A 28 3.47 9.60 6.93
CA LEU A 28 3.31 10.59 7.98
C LEU A 28 3.22 11.98 7.33
N LEU A 29 2.20 12.74 7.68
CA LEU A 29 2.08 14.16 7.38
C LEU A 29 2.36 14.91 8.69
N VAL A 30 3.40 15.73 8.71
CA VAL A 30 3.70 16.63 9.82
C VAL A 30 3.35 18.04 9.37
N THR A 31 2.39 18.67 10.03
CA THR A 31 2.00 20.05 9.72
C THR A 31 3.05 21.03 10.20
N ASP A 32 3.02 22.26 9.69
CA ASP A 32 3.91 23.34 10.15
C ASP A 32 3.70 23.67 11.63
N GLN A 33 2.53 23.34 12.19
CA GLN A 33 2.20 23.47 13.61
C GLN A 33 2.72 22.31 14.47
N GLY A 34 3.37 21.32 13.85
CA GLY A 34 3.91 20.14 14.53
C GLY A 34 2.89 19.02 14.78
N GLU A 35 1.64 19.17 14.33
CA GLU A 35 0.66 18.08 14.41
C GLU A 35 1.02 16.93 13.46
N GLU A 36 0.85 15.71 13.94
CA GLU A 36 1.20 14.49 13.22
C GLU A 36 -0.05 13.72 12.77
N PHE A 37 -0.09 13.39 11.49
CA PHE A 37 -1.19 12.65 10.87
C PHE A 37 -0.66 11.47 10.07
N ILE A 38 -1.29 10.31 10.23
CA ILE A 38 -1.00 9.14 9.41
C ILE A 38 -2.02 9.08 8.28
N VAL A 39 -1.54 9.22 7.05
CA VAL A 39 -2.38 9.26 5.85
C VAL A 39 -2.31 7.92 5.14
N LYS A 40 -3.48 7.32 4.88
CA LYS A 40 -3.58 6.08 4.12
C LYS A 40 -3.47 6.34 2.63
N ARG A 41 -2.47 5.73 2.01
CA ARG A 41 -2.20 5.75 0.57
C ARG A 41 -1.75 4.38 0.08
N ASN A 42 -2.72 3.54 -0.28
CA ASN A 42 -2.47 2.18 -0.77
C ASN A 42 -1.72 2.12 -2.12
N SER A 43 -1.67 3.24 -2.85
CA SER A 43 -1.13 3.29 -4.21
C SER A 43 -0.54 4.67 -4.52
N LYS A 44 0.52 4.67 -5.35
CA LYS A 44 1.11 5.87 -5.94
C LYS A 44 0.41 6.32 -7.24
N ILE A 45 -0.75 5.73 -7.55
CA ILE A 45 -1.54 6.16 -8.70
C ILE A 45 -1.86 7.66 -8.55
N PRO A 46 -1.63 8.47 -9.60
CA PRO A 46 -1.69 9.93 -9.55
C PRO A 46 -3.13 10.48 -9.54
N PHE A 47 -4.05 9.78 -8.90
CA PHE A 47 -5.43 10.25 -8.80
C PHE A 47 -5.59 11.22 -7.65
N ASP A 48 -6.19 12.34 -7.98
CA ASP A 48 -6.64 13.36 -7.05
C ASP A 48 -7.87 12.87 -6.26
N LYS A 49 -7.62 12.13 -5.18
CA LYS A 49 -8.65 11.48 -4.37
C LYS A 49 -8.47 11.77 -2.89
N TYR A 50 -9.61 11.90 -2.20
CA TYR A 50 -9.65 11.92 -0.74
C TYR A 50 -9.02 10.68 -0.12
N ARG A 51 -8.19 10.91 0.89
CA ARG A 51 -7.42 9.89 1.63
C ARG A 51 -7.81 9.90 3.08
N LYS A 52 -7.99 8.72 3.65
CA LYS A 52 -8.28 8.55 5.08
C LYS A 52 -7.07 9.00 5.90
N VAL A 53 -7.34 9.76 6.95
CA VAL A 53 -6.34 10.27 7.88
C VAL A 53 -6.64 9.75 9.27
N TYR A 54 -5.57 9.41 9.96
CA TYR A 54 -5.57 8.90 11.31
C TYR A 54 -4.65 9.77 12.18
N GLN A 55 -4.96 9.86 13.46
CA GLN A 55 -4.14 10.53 14.46
C GLN A 55 -3.86 9.57 15.60
N THR A 56 -2.75 9.80 16.30
CA THR A 56 -2.27 8.98 17.40
C THR A 56 -1.50 9.84 18.37
N ASN A 57 -1.53 9.47 19.64
CA ASN A 57 -0.88 10.19 20.73
C ASN A 57 0.63 9.87 20.82
N HIS A 58 1.07 8.88 20.07
CA HIS A 58 2.47 8.49 19.92
C HIS A 58 3.12 9.25 18.75
N SER A 59 4.28 9.88 18.98
CA SER A 59 5.03 10.57 17.92
C SER A 59 5.73 9.56 17.00
N PHE A 60 5.65 9.80 15.69
CA PHE A 60 6.24 9.00 14.63
C PHE A 60 7.58 9.57 14.11
N LYS A 61 8.13 10.61 14.74
CA LYS A 61 9.36 11.29 14.30
C LYS A 61 10.56 10.33 14.24
N ASP A 62 10.70 9.45 15.23
CA ASP A 62 11.78 8.46 15.28
C ASP A 62 11.63 7.34 14.24
N GLN A 63 10.42 7.20 13.67
CA GLN A 63 10.10 6.20 12.66
C GLN A 63 10.18 6.78 11.24
N ILE A 64 10.58 8.05 11.08
CA ILE A 64 10.83 8.64 9.76
C ILE A 64 11.93 7.85 9.05
N PHE A 65 11.56 7.26 7.92
CA PHE A 65 12.45 6.42 7.13
C PHE A 65 13.25 7.26 6.14
N SER A 66 14.50 7.56 6.51
CA SER A 66 15.44 8.35 5.69
C SER A 66 16.47 7.49 4.93
N LYS A 67 16.48 6.16 5.10
CA LYS A 67 17.47 5.31 4.41
C LYS A 67 17.25 5.35 2.90
N LYS A 68 18.29 5.77 2.15
CA LYS A 68 18.41 5.51 0.71
C LYS A 68 18.12 4.02 0.47
N ALA A 69 17.26 3.72 -0.50
CA ALA A 69 16.85 2.36 -0.79
C ALA A 69 18.08 1.44 -0.81
N PRO A 70 18.13 0.36 0.00
CA PRO A 70 19.26 -0.55 -0.04
C PRO A 70 19.41 -1.06 -1.48
N ALA A 71 20.64 -1.13 -1.97
CA ALA A 71 20.96 -1.70 -3.27
C ALA A 71 20.23 -3.05 -3.43
N ASN A 72 19.84 -3.34 -4.67
CA ASN A 72 18.82 -4.29 -5.15
C ASN A 72 19.00 -5.78 -4.71
N ILE A 73 19.15 -6.07 -3.41
CA ILE A 73 19.31 -7.43 -2.87
C ILE A 73 18.02 -8.24 -3.05
N TYR A 74 16.88 -7.56 -3.17
CA TYR A 74 15.59 -8.21 -3.42
C TYR A 74 15.46 -8.84 -4.80
N SER A 75 16.14 -8.30 -5.84
CA SER A 75 16.20 -9.01 -7.13
C SER A 75 17.04 -10.29 -7.02
N LEU A 76 18.04 -10.33 -6.13
CA LEU A 76 18.88 -11.51 -5.89
C LEU A 76 18.13 -12.65 -5.17
N ILE A 77 17.28 -12.33 -4.20
CA ILE A 77 16.54 -13.34 -3.40
C ILE A 77 15.14 -13.61 -3.97
N GLY A 78 14.51 -12.59 -4.56
CA GLY A 78 13.13 -12.66 -5.05
C GLY A 78 12.96 -13.58 -6.26
N VAL A 79 13.96 -13.66 -7.14
CA VAL A 79 13.94 -14.56 -8.31
C VAL A 79 13.95 -16.03 -7.90
N PRO A 80 14.90 -16.53 -7.08
CA PRO A 80 14.90 -17.93 -6.66
C PRO A 80 13.69 -18.26 -5.77
N LEU A 81 13.25 -17.35 -4.89
CA LEU A 81 12.06 -17.57 -4.06
C LEU A 81 10.77 -17.60 -4.91
N GLY A 82 10.68 -16.73 -5.92
CA GLY A 82 9.56 -16.71 -6.86
C GLY A 82 9.49 -17.99 -7.71
N LEU A 83 10.64 -18.50 -8.18
CA LEU A 83 10.72 -19.78 -8.90
C LEU A 83 10.30 -20.96 -8.03
N LEU A 84 10.76 -21.00 -6.77
CA LEU A 84 10.35 -22.02 -5.79
C LEU A 84 8.85 -21.95 -5.53
N LEU A 85 8.31 -20.77 -5.23
CA LEU A 85 6.88 -20.58 -5.00
C LEU A 85 6.07 -20.97 -6.24
N ALA A 86 6.46 -20.56 -7.44
CA ALA A 86 5.80 -20.94 -8.69
C ALA A 86 5.79 -22.46 -8.89
N ARG A 87 6.91 -23.14 -8.59
CA ARG A 87 7.01 -24.60 -8.67
C ARG A 87 6.11 -25.30 -7.64
N THR A 88 6.06 -24.80 -6.41
CA THR A 88 5.22 -25.37 -5.34
C THR A 88 3.75 -25.12 -5.62
N PHE A 89 3.38 -23.91 -6.05
CA PHE A 89 2.02 -23.57 -6.46
C PHE A 89 1.56 -24.42 -7.64
N ARG A 90 2.41 -24.66 -8.65
CA ARG A 90 2.06 -25.55 -9.78
C ARG A 90 1.79 -27.01 -9.37
N LYS A 91 2.35 -27.47 -8.24
CA LYS A 91 2.12 -28.82 -7.72
C LYS A 91 0.87 -28.93 -6.85
N ILE A 92 0.54 -27.87 -6.12
CA ILE A 92 -0.58 -27.87 -5.15
C ILE A 92 -1.86 -27.37 -5.81
N LEU A 93 -1.75 -26.39 -6.70
CA LEU A 93 -2.87 -25.79 -7.41
C LEU A 93 -2.94 -26.43 -8.79
N PRO A 94 -3.99 -27.24 -9.09
CA PRO A 94 -4.20 -27.69 -10.45
C PRO A 94 -4.37 -26.45 -11.34
N MET A 95 -3.64 -26.42 -12.47
CA MET A 95 -3.75 -25.30 -13.42
C MET A 95 -5.21 -25.09 -13.84
N ASP A 96 -5.97 -26.18 -13.86
CA ASP A 96 -7.39 -26.25 -14.16
C ASP A 96 -8.25 -25.41 -13.20
N LEU A 97 -7.78 -25.13 -11.98
CA LEU A 97 -8.46 -24.27 -11.01
C LEU A 97 -8.49 -22.79 -11.45
N PHE A 98 -7.44 -22.32 -12.12
CA PHE A 98 -7.32 -20.93 -12.56
C PHE A 98 -7.51 -20.75 -14.06
N PHE A 99 -7.24 -21.79 -14.85
CA PHE A 99 -7.23 -21.74 -16.32
C PHE A 99 -8.23 -22.71 -16.97
N GLY A 100 -9.01 -23.47 -16.19
CA GLY A 100 -9.97 -24.46 -16.71
C GLY A 100 -9.28 -25.68 -17.33
N LYS A 101 -10.05 -26.63 -17.82
CA LYS A 101 -9.47 -27.78 -18.54
C LYS A 101 -8.72 -27.27 -19.77
N ALA A 102 -7.72 -28.05 -20.23
CA ALA A 102 -7.03 -27.73 -21.47
C ALA A 102 -8.04 -27.61 -22.62
N ASN A 103 -8.30 -26.37 -23.06
CA ASN A 103 -9.15 -26.06 -24.20
C ASN A 103 -8.44 -26.48 -25.49
N LEU A 104 -8.47 -27.78 -25.79
CA LEU A 104 -8.08 -28.31 -27.10
C LEU A 104 -8.99 -27.74 -28.21
N ASP A 105 -10.27 -27.54 -27.89
CA ASP A 105 -11.20 -26.71 -28.65
C ASP A 105 -11.33 -25.35 -27.96
N LEU A 106 -11.12 -24.26 -28.71
CA LEU A 106 -11.07 -22.88 -28.22
C LEU A 106 -12.44 -22.41 -27.65
N ASN A 107 -12.73 -22.75 -26.38
CA ASN A 107 -13.93 -22.28 -25.69
C ASN A 107 -13.72 -20.90 -25.06
N VAL A 108 -14.08 -19.86 -25.81
CA VAL A 108 -13.93 -18.44 -25.43
C VAL A 108 -14.63 -18.10 -24.11
N ARG A 109 -15.79 -18.71 -23.82
CA ARG A 109 -16.55 -18.47 -22.59
C ARG A 109 -15.79 -18.94 -21.37
N GLU A 110 -15.21 -20.15 -21.43
CA GLU A 110 -14.44 -20.72 -20.34
C GLU A 110 -13.16 -19.90 -20.10
N GLY A 111 -12.46 -19.51 -21.18
CA GLY A 111 -11.31 -18.60 -21.10
C GLY A 111 -11.64 -17.27 -20.40
N ALA A 112 -12.78 -16.65 -20.72
CA ALA A 112 -13.21 -15.40 -20.10
C ALA A 112 -13.49 -15.55 -18.59
N ILE A 113 -14.16 -16.65 -18.19
CA ILE A 113 -14.43 -16.94 -16.77
C ILE A 113 -13.13 -17.11 -15.99
N ASN A 114 -12.16 -17.84 -16.56
CA ASN A 114 -10.87 -18.10 -15.94
C ASN A 114 -10.04 -16.82 -15.74
N VAL A 115 -10.01 -15.94 -16.74
CA VAL A 115 -9.38 -14.60 -16.60
C VAL A 115 -10.06 -13.79 -15.50
N PHE A 116 -11.39 -13.83 -15.42
CA PHE A 116 -12.12 -13.11 -14.37
C PHE A 116 -11.82 -13.66 -12.97
N LEU A 117 -11.79 -14.99 -12.81
CA LEU A 117 -11.41 -15.65 -11.55
C LEU A 117 -9.99 -15.28 -11.14
N PHE A 118 -9.05 -15.25 -12.08
CA PHE A 118 -7.68 -14.83 -11.83
C PHE A 118 -7.61 -13.36 -11.37
N LEU A 119 -8.26 -12.45 -12.09
CA LEU A 119 -8.32 -11.03 -11.70
C LEU A 119 -8.95 -10.85 -10.32
N PHE A 120 -10.01 -11.61 -10.01
CA PHE A 120 -10.66 -11.60 -8.72
C PHE A 120 -9.71 -12.09 -7.60
N ALA A 121 -8.96 -13.16 -7.83
CA ALA A 121 -7.95 -13.66 -6.89
C ALA A 121 -6.84 -12.62 -6.63
N VAL A 122 -6.41 -11.90 -7.66
CA VAL A 122 -5.45 -10.78 -7.53
C VAL A 122 -6.05 -9.66 -6.67
N MET A 123 -7.30 -9.26 -6.92
CA MET A 123 -7.99 -8.24 -6.11
C MET A 123 -8.09 -8.63 -4.64
N ILE A 124 -8.49 -9.87 -4.34
CA ILE A 124 -8.54 -10.39 -2.96
C ILE A 124 -7.16 -10.31 -2.31
N THR A 125 -6.12 -10.74 -3.02
CA THR A 125 -4.75 -10.74 -2.50
C THR A 125 -4.29 -9.32 -2.13
N LEU A 126 -4.53 -8.35 -3.02
CA LEU A 126 -4.20 -6.94 -2.75
C LEU A 126 -5.01 -6.37 -1.57
N TRP A 127 -6.27 -6.76 -1.44
CA TRP A 127 -7.12 -6.37 -0.33
C TRP A 127 -6.63 -6.93 1.02
N LEU A 128 -6.27 -8.21 1.06
CA LEU A 128 -5.68 -8.86 2.24
C LEU A 128 -4.35 -8.20 2.64
N VAL A 129 -3.49 -7.87 1.68
CA VAL A 129 -2.24 -7.13 1.93
C VAL A 129 -2.53 -5.76 2.54
N ALA A 130 -3.56 -5.04 2.08
CA ALA A 130 -3.95 -3.76 2.63
C ALA A 130 -4.45 -3.88 4.09
N ILE A 131 -5.19 -4.94 4.41
CA ILE A 131 -5.62 -5.24 5.78
C ILE A 131 -4.41 -5.58 6.67
N ALA A 132 -3.51 -6.45 6.19
CA ALA A 132 -2.33 -6.84 6.94
C ALA A 132 -1.47 -5.62 7.32
N ARG A 133 -1.26 -4.68 6.39
CA ARG A 133 -0.54 -3.42 6.64
C ARG A 133 -1.23 -2.55 7.69
N TYR A 134 -2.57 -2.45 7.66
CA TYR A 134 -3.34 -1.73 8.67
C TYR A 134 -3.20 -2.38 10.06
N VAL A 135 -3.29 -3.71 10.14
CA VAL A 135 -3.14 -4.46 11.39
C VAL A 135 -1.72 -4.29 11.95
N GLN A 136 -0.69 -4.30 11.12
CA GLN A 136 0.69 -4.02 11.53
C GLN A 136 0.82 -2.62 12.15
N LEU A 137 0.27 -1.60 11.50
CA LEU A 137 0.26 -0.23 12.03
C LEU A 137 -0.48 -0.15 13.37
N LYS A 138 -1.69 -0.72 13.45
CA LYS A 138 -2.50 -0.72 14.68
C LYS A 138 -1.79 -1.43 15.83
N ARG A 139 -1.14 -2.56 15.56
CA ARG A 139 -0.35 -3.30 16.56
C ARG A 139 0.86 -2.50 17.03
N PHE A 140 1.55 -1.81 16.13
CA PHE A 140 2.67 -0.93 16.48
C PHE A 140 2.22 0.21 17.39
N VAL A 141 1.13 0.89 17.05
CA VAL A 141 0.58 1.99 17.85
C VAL A 141 0.15 1.48 19.24
N LYS A 142 -0.56 0.35 19.30
CA LYS A 142 -0.99 -0.26 20.56
C LYS A 142 0.19 -0.72 21.43
N LYS A 143 1.28 -1.19 20.83
CA LYS A 143 2.51 -1.57 21.55
C LYS A 143 3.16 -0.37 22.25
N ASN A 144 2.97 0.84 21.73
CA ASN A 144 3.44 2.08 22.32
C ASN A 144 2.36 2.78 23.17
N GLU A 145 1.40 2.00 23.71
CA GLU A 145 0.33 2.49 24.60
C GLU A 145 -0.51 3.63 24.03
N ALA A 146 -0.58 3.75 22.70
CA ALA A 146 -1.36 4.75 22.01
C ALA A 146 -2.52 4.14 21.22
N GLU A 147 -3.42 5.00 20.76
CA GLU A 147 -4.56 4.62 19.93
C GLU A 147 -4.47 5.27 18.54
N LEU A 148 -4.86 4.52 17.52
CA LEU A 148 -4.96 5.01 16.15
C LEU A 148 -6.41 5.40 15.87
N VAL A 149 -6.71 6.69 15.92
CA VAL A 149 -8.06 7.24 15.76
C VAL A 149 -8.24 7.75 14.33
N PHE A 150 -9.37 7.43 13.70
CA PHE A 150 -9.73 8.01 12.40
C PHE A 150 -10.26 9.43 12.61
N VAL A 151 -9.64 10.42 11.97
CA VAL A 151 -9.97 11.85 12.16
C VAL A 151 -10.64 12.49 10.95
N GLY A 152 -10.59 11.85 9.79
CA GLY A 152 -11.28 12.35 8.60
C GLY A 152 -10.59 11.98 7.29
N GLN A 153 -10.83 12.81 6.28
CA GLN A 153 -10.23 12.64 4.96
C GLN A 153 -9.57 13.93 4.49
N ILE A 154 -8.42 13.81 3.84
CA ILE A 154 -7.71 14.94 3.23
C ILE A 154 -7.55 14.72 1.74
N LYS A 155 -7.45 15.83 1.01
CA LYS A 155 -7.15 15.87 -0.41
C LYS A 155 -5.93 16.76 -0.61
N PRO A 156 -4.88 16.31 -1.30
CA PRO A 156 -3.72 17.14 -1.59
C PRO A 156 -4.12 18.30 -2.51
N VAL A 157 -3.67 19.51 -2.21
CA VAL A 157 -3.84 20.70 -3.07
C VAL A 157 -2.67 20.85 -4.05
N GLU A 158 -1.51 20.28 -3.69
CA GLU A 158 -0.30 20.22 -4.51
C GLU A 158 0.15 18.76 -4.66
N TYR A 159 0.90 18.46 -5.72
CA TYR A 159 1.46 17.13 -5.91
C TYR A 159 2.39 16.76 -4.75
N LEU A 160 2.30 15.52 -4.25
CA LEU A 160 3.19 15.05 -3.18
C LEU A 160 4.60 14.78 -3.70
N GLN A 161 4.72 14.44 -4.98
CA GLN A 161 6.00 14.19 -5.64
C GLN A 161 5.86 14.48 -7.13
N LYS A 162 6.90 15.04 -7.74
CA LYS A 162 7.04 15.09 -9.21
C LYS A 162 8.13 14.10 -9.62
N THR A 163 7.80 13.18 -10.52
CA THR A 163 8.79 12.23 -11.05
C THR A 163 9.74 12.93 -12.03
N ALA A 164 10.90 12.32 -12.32
CA ALA A 164 11.85 12.84 -13.30
C ALA A 164 11.23 13.03 -14.69
N ASN A 165 10.21 12.23 -15.02
CA ASN A 165 9.49 12.31 -16.29
C ASN A 165 8.36 13.35 -16.28
N GLY A 166 8.30 14.22 -15.26
CA GLY A 166 7.30 15.28 -15.14
C GLY A 166 5.93 14.82 -14.63
N ILE A 167 5.70 13.51 -14.43
CA ILE A 167 4.43 12.99 -13.91
C ILE A 167 4.26 13.42 -12.46
N GLU A 168 3.13 14.07 -12.19
CA GLU A 168 2.71 14.54 -10.88
C GLU A 168 2.01 13.42 -10.10
N VAL A 169 2.46 13.22 -8.87
CA VAL A 169 2.01 12.17 -7.98
C VAL A 169 1.25 12.84 -6.84
N TRP A 170 -0.02 13.14 -7.11
CA TRP A 170 -1.02 13.56 -6.14
C TRP A 170 -1.18 12.49 -5.06
#